data_AF-A0A1G1HTL1-F1
#
_entry.id   AF-A0A1G1HTL1-F1
#
_cell.length_a   1.000
_cell.length_b   1.000
_cell.length_c   1.000
_cell.angle_alpha   90.00
_cell.angle_beta   90.00
_cell.angle_gamma   90.00
#
_symmetry.space_group_name_H-M   'P 1'
#
loop_
_entity.id
_entity.type
_entity.pdbx_description
1 polymer ?
#
loop_
_entity_poly.entity_id
_entity_poly.type
_entity_poly.pdbx_seq_one_letter_code
_entity_poly.pdbx_strand_id
1 'polypeptide(L)'
;MKATEAKLLEFLKKSPQFVIPIYQRTYSWNERECRQLWDDILRTGLNETVTAHFVGSIVYVEKGLYHLSSQSPLLVIDGQQRLTTITLLIEALARRNLSTTLRHRPLTFTEPSLL
;
A
#
# COMPACT_ATOMS: atom_id res chain seq x y z
N MET A 1 2.74 -1.07 25.16
CA MET A 1 2.85 -0.69 23.74
C MET A 1 4.02 -1.47 23.14
N LYS A 2 3.85 -2.17 22.02
CA LYS A 2 4.92 -2.94 21.35
C LYS A 2 5.32 -2.21 20.07
N ALA A 3 6.60 -1.90 19.91
CA ALA A 3 7.14 -1.31 18.70
C ALA A 3 8.04 -2.33 18.01
N THR A 4 7.86 -2.48 16.69
CA THR A 4 8.67 -3.35 15.85
C THR A 4 8.91 -2.66 14.52
N GLU A 5 10.12 -2.78 13.98
CA GLU A 5 10.36 -2.45 12.57
C GLU A 5 9.74 -3.52 11.66
N ALA A 6 9.31 -3.09 10.47
CA ALA A 6 8.80 -3.97 9.43
C ALA A 6 9.06 -3.35 8.06
N LYS A 7 9.37 -4.18 7.06
CA LYS A 7 9.36 -3.75 5.67
C LYS A 7 7.94 -3.35 5.28
N LEU A 8 7.80 -2.25 4.54
CA LEU A 8 6.51 -1.67 4.20
C LEU A 8 5.54 -2.67 3.55
N LEU A 9 5.99 -3.44 2.55
CA LEU A 9 5.15 -4.43 1.88
C LEU A 9 4.74 -5.58 2.80
N GLU A 10 5.63 -6.02 3.69
CA GLU A 10 5.32 -7.06 4.67
C GLU A 10 4.32 -6.56 5.71
N PHE A 11 4.42 -5.29 6.11
CA PHE A 11 3.43 -4.64 6.96
C PHE A 11 2.05 -4.56 6.28
N LEU A 12 1.99 -4.13 5.01
CA LEU A 12 0.73 -4.03 4.27
C LEU A 12 0.03 -5.39 4.09
N LYS A 13 0.79 -6.50 4.03
CA LYS A 13 0.27 -7.87 3.95
C LYS A 13 -0.21 -8.45 5.28
N LYS A 14 0.04 -7.78 6.42
CA LYS A 14 -0.37 -8.29 7.75
C LYS A 14 -1.87 -8.34 7.94
N SER A 15 -2.62 -7.52 7.20
CA SER A 15 -4.07 -7.45 7.30
C SER A 15 -4.69 -7.14 5.95
N PRO A 16 -5.86 -7.74 5.64
CA PRO A 16 -6.62 -7.41 4.45
C PRO A 16 -7.22 -6.00 4.53
N GLN A 17 -7.29 -5.39 5.73
CA GLN A 17 -7.96 -4.12 5.91
C GLN A 17 -7.33 -3.26 7.02
N PHE A 18 -7.06 -2.00 6.67
CA PHE A 18 -6.70 -0.95 7.62
C PHE A 18 -7.90 -0.01 7.81
N VAL A 19 -8.35 0.15 9.05
CA VAL A 19 -9.53 0.95 9.40
C VAL A 19 -9.09 2.26 10.03
N ILE A 20 -9.50 3.39 9.45
CA ILE A 20 -9.32 4.72 10.05
C ILE A 20 -10.58 5.05 10.88
N PRO A 21 -10.49 5.19 12.21
CA PRO A 21 -11.64 5.56 13.04
C PRO A 21 -12.24 6.92 12.66
N ILE A 22 -13.54 7.10 12.86
CA ILE A 22 -14.27 8.34 12.49
C ILE A 22 -13.77 9.61 13.20
N TYR A 23 -13.19 9.46 14.39
CA TYR A 23 -12.64 10.58 15.17
C TYR A 23 -11.25 11.04 14.68
N GLN A 24 -10.68 10.37 13.69
CA GLN A 24 -9.43 10.79 13.06
C GLN A 24 -9.66 11.94 12.07
N ARG A 25 -8.62 12.73 11.86
CA ARG A 25 -8.65 13.84 10.89
C ARG A 25 -8.81 13.33 9.47
N THR A 26 -9.36 14.14 8.58
CA THR A 26 -9.44 13.83 7.15
C THR A 26 -8.04 13.82 6.49
N TYR A 27 -7.96 13.29 5.27
CA TYR A 27 -6.74 13.39 4.48
C TYR A 27 -6.38 14.86 4.22
N SER A 28 -5.13 15.24 4.50
CA SER A 28 -4.68 16.63 4.49
C SER A 28 -3.23 16.80 4.04
N TRP A 29 -2.57 15.72 3.60
CA TRP A 29 -1.29 15.88 2.92
C TRP A 29 -1.55 16.59 1.60
N ASN A 30 -0.77 17.63 1.37
CA ASN A 30 -0.74 18.38 0.13
C ASN A 30 0.47 17.94 -0.68
N GLU A 31 0.66 18.63 -1.81
CA GLU A 31 1.72 18.33 -2.76
C GLU A 31 3.11 18.29 -2.12
N ARG A 32 3.39 19.13 -1.12
CA ARG A 32 4.69 19.16 -0.45
C ARG A 32 5.00 17.86 0.25
N GLU A 33 4.08 17.34 1.08
CA GLU A 33 4.31 16.07 1.79
C GLU A 33 4.36 14.88 0.81
N CYS A 34 3.51 14.91 -0.22
CA CYS A 34 3.52 13.89 -1.27
C CYS A 34 4.84 13.87 -2.06
N ARG A 35 5.38 15.04 -2.42
CA ARG A 35 6.69 15.17 -3.09
C ARG A 35 7.81 14.67 -2.21
N GLN A 36 7.81 15.03 -0.93
CA GLN A 36 8.82 14.52 0.01
C GLN A 36 8.83 12.99 0.09
N LEU A 37 7.64 12.36 0.21
CA LEU A 37 7.54 10.89 0.20
C LEU A 37 8.06 10.31 -1.12
N TRP A 38 7.70 10.92 -2.24
CA TRP A 38 8.14 10.49 -3.57
C TRP A 38 9.66 10.58 -3.75
N ASP A 39 10.26 11.69 -3.36
CA ASP A 39 11.69 11.93 -3.46
C ASP A 39 12.48 10.97 -2.57
N ASP A 40 11.97 10.65 -1.38
CA ASP A 40 12.54 9.62 -0.51
C ASP A 40 12.52 8.24 -1.16
N ILE A 41 11.41 7.86 -1.80
CA ILE A 41 11.29 6.59 -2.53
C ILE A 41 12.30 6.54 -3.67
N LEU A 42 12.41 7.61 -4.47
CA LEU A 42 13.36 7.68 -5.58
C LEU A 42 14.80 7.63 -5.10
N ARG A 43 15.15 8.40 -4.07
CA ARG A 43 16.50 8.42 -3.49
C ARG A 43 16.93 7.04 -3.02
N THR A 44 16.04 6.29 -2.37
CA THR A 44 16.32 4.93 -1.91
C THR A 44 16.32 3.91 -3.04
N GLY A 45 15.38 4.02 -3.98
CA GLY A 45 15.23 3.05 -5.07
C GLY A 45 16.28 3.17 -6.18
N LEU A 46 16.88 4.36 -6.35
CA LEU A 46 17.89 4.62 -7.39
C LEU A 46 19.34 4.49 -6.86
N ASN A 47 19.53 4.31 -5.56
CA ASN A 47 20.86 4.21 -4.96
C ASN A 47 21.07 2.84 -4.31
N GLU A 48 21.81 1.97 -5.00
CA GLU A 48 22.11 0.61 -4.53
C GLU A 48 22.89 0.57 -3.20
N THR A 49 23.54 1.66 -2.80
CA THR A 49 24.23 1.76 -1.50
C THR A 49 23.28 2.01 -0.33
N VAL A 50 22.05 2.47 -0.59
CA VAL A 50 21.03 2.72 0.44
C VAL A 50 20.23 1.45 0.66
N THR A 51 20.50 0.76 1.76
CA THR A 51 19.88 -0.55 2.06
C THR A 51 18.47 -0.43 2.66
N ALA A 52 18.14 0.71 3.27
CA ALA A 52 16.82 0.99 3.84
C ALA A 52 16.58 2.49 4.02
N HIS A 53 15.30 2.90 4.02
CA HIS A 53 14.87 4.23 4.42
C HIS A 53 13.72 4.16 5.40
N PHE A 54 13.80 4.97 6.46
CA PHE A 54 12.75 5.05 7.46
C PHE A 54 11.66 6.01 6.98
N VAL A 55 10.59 5.45 6.44
CA VAL A 55 9.42 6.22 5.97
C VAL A 55 8.60 6.78 7.16
N GLY A 56 8.76 6.17 8.34
CA GLY A 56 8.16 6.60 9.61
C GLY A 56 7.28 5.55 10.28
N SER A 57 6.78 5.85 11.47
CA SER A 57 5.96 4.94 12.29
C SER A 57 4.48 4.90 11.91
N ILE A 58 3.84 3.74 12.04
CA ILE A 58 2.38 3.56 11.98
C ILE A 58 1.96 2.95 13.32
N VAL A 59 0.98 3.57 13.98
CA VAL A 59 0.42 3.08 15.25
C VAL A 59 -0.94 2.50 14.98
N TYR A 60 -1.18 1.27 15.42
CA TYR A 60 -2.45 0.59 15.21
C TYR A 60 -2.80 -0.31 16.40
N VAL A 61 -4.08 -0.66 16.50
CA VAL A 61 -4.62 -1.63 17.45
C VAL A 61 -5.13 -2.82 16.65
N GLU A 62 -4.67 -4.01 17.03
CA GLU A 62 -5.26 -5.26 16.57
C GLU A 62 -6.62 -5.40 17.25
N LYS A 63 -7.71 -5.36 16.46
CA LYS A 63 -9.02 -5.71 17.00
C LYS A 63 -9.01 -7.21 17.27
N GLY A 64 -8.74 -7.58 18.52
CA GLY A 64 -9.04 -8.91 19.01
C GLY A 64 -10.55 -9.09 19.03
N LEU A 65 -11.03 -10.04 18.21
CA LEU A 65 -12.24 -10.85 18.34
C LEU A 65 -12.88 -11.09 16.96
N TYR A 66 -13.19 -12.37 16.74
CA TYR A 66 -13.90 -12.99 15.61
C TYR A 66 -13.03 -13.44 14.43
N HIS A 67 -13.04 -14.77 14.25
CA HIS A 67 -12.52 -15.59 13.14
C HIS A 67 -11.11 -16.18 13.35
N LEU A 68 -11.12 -17.43 13.80
CA LEU A 68 -9.99 -18.39 13.88
C LEU A 68 -9.36 -18.74 12.50
N SER A 69 -9.66 -17.98 11.44
CA SER A 69 -9.28 -18.33 10.05
C SER A 69 -8.92 -17.16 9.13
N SER A 70 -9.02 -15.89 9.57
CA SER A 70 -8.69 -14.74 8.72
C SER A 70 -7.96 -13.65 9.49
N GLN A 71 -6.94 -13.04 8.87
CA GLN A 71 -6.26 -11.85 9.39
C GLN A 71 -7.29 -10.75 9.72
N SER A 72 -7.31 -10.28 10.96
CA SER A 72 -8.27 -9.28 11.43
C SER A 72 -7.96 -7.87 10.90
N PRO A 73 -8.97 -6.99 10.77
CA PRO A 73 -8.75 -5.58 10.46
C PRO A 73 -7.87 -4.89 11.50
N LEU A 74 -6.98 -4.02 11.04
CA LEU A 74 -6.12 -3.20 11.91
C LEU A 74 -6.68 -1.79 12.04
N LEU A 75 -6.96 -1.37 13.27
CA LEU A 75 -7.45 -0.01 13.55
C LEU A 75 -6.27 0.95 13.65
N VAL A 76 -6.14 1.90 12.72
CA VAL A 76 -5.02 2.84 12.67
C VAL A 76 -5.27 4.02 13.60
N ILE A 77 -4.32 4.27 14.50
CA ILE A 77 -4.34 5.36 15.48
C ILE A 77 -3.45 6.52 15.03
N ASP A 78 -2.34 6.23 14.35
CA ASP A 78 -1.44 7.23 13.77
C ASP A 78 -0.75 6.69 12.51
N GLY A 79 -0.28 7.59 11.65
CA GLY A 79 0.34 7.28 10.36
C GLY A 79 -0.66 7.16 9.21
N GLN A 80 -1.93 7.52 9.41
CA GLN A 80 -3.00 7.38 8.42
C GLN A 80 -2.68 8.04 7.07
N GLN A 81 -2.12 9.26 7.04
CA GLN A 81 -1.92 9.98 5.78
C GLN A 81 -0.84 9.31 4.94
N ARG A 82 0.22 8.86 5.60
CA ARG A 82 1.30 8.11 4.97
C ARG A 82 0.79 6.80 4.42
N LEU A 83 0.04 6.05 5.23
CA LEU A 83 -0.53 4.77 4.82
C LEU A 83 -1.43 4.96 3.60
N THR A 84 -2.37 5.91 3.64
CA THR A 84 -3.25 6.23 2.50
C THR A 84 -2.45 6.61 1.25
N THR A 85 -1.45 7.50 1.37
CA THR A 85 -0.67 7.96 0.21
C THR A 85 0.12 6.83 -0.43
N ILE A 86 0.75 5.96 0.38
CA ILE A 86 1.46 4.78 -0.11
C ILE A 86 0.51 3.81 -0.80
N THR A 87 -0.66 3.54 -0.22
CA THR A 87 -1.67 2.65 -0.81
C THR A 87 -2.13 3.18 -2.17
N LEU A 88 -2.43 4.48 -2.27
CA LEU A 88 -2.80 5.12 -3.54
C LEU A 88 -1.66 5.03 -4.57
N LEU A 89 -0.42 5.21 -4.15
CA LEU A 89 0.73 5.08 -5.05
C LEU A 89 0.88 3.66 -5.60
N ILE A 90 0.79 2.64 -4.74
CA ILE A 90 0.83 1.23 -5.14
C ILE A 90 -0.30 0.92 -6.11
N GLU A 91 -1.49 1.44 -5.84
CA GLU A 91 -2.66 1.26 -6.69
C GLU A 91 -2.46 1.87 -8.09
N ALA A 92 -1.95 3.10 -8.15
CA ALA A 92 -1.66 3.77 -9.42
C ALA A 92 -0.61 2.99 -10.24
N LEU A 93 0.43 2.46 -9.59
CA LEU A 93 1.43 1.60 -10.22
C LEU A 93 0.82 0.29 -10.73
N ALA A 94 -0.05 -0.34 -9.94
CA ALA A 94 -0.74 -1.56 -10.33
C ALA A 94 -1.65 -1.32 -11.55
N ARG A 95 -2.44 -0.24 -11.56
CA ARG A 95 -3.27 0.15 -12.71
C ARG A 95 -2.45 0.43 -13.96
N ARG A 96 -1.31 1.10 -13.82
CA ARG A 96 -0.38 1.36 -14.94
C ARG A 96 0.13 0.05 -15.52
N ASN A 97 0.57 -0.88 -14.68
CA ASN A 97 1.08 -2.19 -15.10
C ASN A 97 0.02 -3.07 -15.78
N LEU A 98 -1.22 -3.03 -15.27
CA LEU A 98 -2.36 -3.72 -15.89
C LEU A 98 -2.71 -3.11 -17.25
N SER A 99 -2.69 -1.77 -17.35
CA SER A 99 -2.96 -1.07 -18.61
C SER A 99 -1.92 -1.36 -19.68
N THR A 100 -0.64 -1.53 -19.31
CA THR A 100 0.39 -2.00 -20.24
C THR A 100 0.20 -3.46 -20.63
N THR A 101 -0.22 -4.33 -19.69
CA THR A 101 -0.45 -5.76 -19.97
C THR A 101 -1.60 -5.97 -20.95
N LEU A 102 -2.70 -5.20 -20.81
CA LEU A 102 -3.85 -5.27 -21.71
C LEU A 102 -3.56 -4.73 -23.11
N ARG A 103 -2.58 -3.83 -23.28
CA ARG A 103 -2.14 -3.36 -24.61
C ARG A 103 -1.30 -4.37 -25.38
N HIS A 104 -0.68 -5.34 -24.69
CA HIS A 104 0.19 -6.35 -25.29
C HIS A 104 -0.44 -7.74 -25.41
N ARG A 105 -1.72 -7.91 -25.06
CA ARG A 105 -2.44 -9.15 -25.33
C ARG A 105 -3.04 -9.08 -26.75
N PRO A 106 -2.51 -9.80 -27.76
CA PRO A 106 -3.21 -9.91 -29.03
C PRO A 106 -4.57 -10.53 -28.78
N LEU A 107 -5.62 -9.92 -29.33
CA LEU A 107 -6.96 -10.49 -29.38
C LEU A 107 -6.91 -11.69 -30.33
N THR A 108 -6.45 -12.85 -29.85
CA THR A 108 -6.71 -14.10 -30.55
C THR A 108 -8.18 -14.43 -30.33
N PHE A 109 -9.03 -13.95 -31.23
CA PHE A 109 -10.32 -14.55 -31.46
C PHE A 109 -10.06 -15.98 -31.94
N THR A 110 -10.18 -16.95 -31.03
CA THR A 110 -10.39 -18.33 -31.44
C THR A 110 -11.81 -18.39 -32.00
N GLU A 111 -11.93 -18.36 -33.32
CA GLU A 111 -13.11 -18.83 -34.04
C GLU A 111 -13.51 -20.20 -33.46
N PRO A 112 -14.77 -20.39 -33.03
CA PRO A 112 -15.24 -21.72 -32.69
C PRO A 112 -15.25 -22.53 -33.99
N SER A 113 -14.34 -23.50 -34.09
CA SER A 113 -14.33 -24.48 -35.17
C SER A 113 -15.67 -25.21 -35.20
N LEU A 114 -16.52 -24.80 -36.13
CA LEU A 114 -17.61 -25.60 -36.67
C LEU A 114 -16.97 -26.76 -37.44
N LEU A 115 -16.92 -27.93 -36.79
CA LEU A 115 -17.10 -29.28 -37.36
C LEU A 115 -17.19 -30.28 -36.20
#